data_AF-A0A7J4VK06-F1
#
_entry.id   AF-A0A7J4VK06-F1
#
_cell.length_a   1.000
_cell.length_b   1.000
_cell.length_c   1.000
_cell.angle_alpha   90.00
_cell.angle_beta   90.00
_cell.angle_gamma   90.00
#
_symmetry.space_group_name_H-M   'P 1'
#
loop_
_entity.id
_entity.type
_entity.pdbx_description
1 polymer ?
#
loop_
_entity_poly.entity_id
_entity_poly.type
_entity_poly.pdbx_seq_one_letter_code
_entity_poly.pdbx_strand_id
1 'polypeptide(L)'
;MKPLLSIIVHARWDDEAKVWVATSGDIDGLSVEAETVEVLEPKITAAIADLIELNGIVSDLSEIPVYIMTEQVSRVAIPQH
;
A
#
# COMPACT_ATOMS: atom_id res chain seq x y z
N MET A 1 -20.96 7.20 2.27
CA MET A 1 -19.60 7.00 1.72
C MET A 1 -18.71 8.11 2.26
N LYS A 2 -17.51 7.77 2.76
CA LYS A 2 -16.49 8.79 3.04
C LYS A 2 -16.03 9.39 1.71
N PRO A 3 -15.88 10.72 1.59
CA PRO A 3 -15.19 11.28 0.44
C PRO A 3 -13.74 10.79 0.43
N LEU A 4 -13.25 10.35 -0.72
CA LEU A 4 -11.86 9.95 -0.91
C LEU A 4 -10.99 11.21 -0.97
N LEU A 5 -10.64 11.73 0.21
CA LEU A 5 -9.73 12.86 0.36
C LEU A 5 -8.27 12.41 0.38
N SER A 6 -8.03 11.14 0.72
CA SER A 6 -6.73 10.48 0.69
C SER A 6 -6.94 8.96 0.72
N ILE A 7 -5.93 8.20 0.32
CA ILE A 7 -5.89 6.74 0.49
C ILE A 7 -4.73 6.36 1.39
N ILE A 8 -4.98 5.53 2.40
CA ILE A 8 -3.95 4.93 3.25
C ILE A 8 -3.66 3.51 2.75
N VAL A 9 -2.40 3.24 2.45
CA VAL A 9 -1.91 1.94 2.02
C VAL A 9 -0.96 1.39 3.08
N HIS A 10 -1.22 0.17 3.53
CA HIS A 10 -0.34 -0.57 4.42
C HIS A 10 0.51 -1.54 3.61
N ALA A 11 1.81 -1.31 3.60
CA ALA A 11 2.80 -2.19 3.00
C ALA A 11 3.52 -2.98 4.11
N ARG A 12 3.33 -4.30 4.15
CA ARG A 12 3.97 -5.16 5.14
C ARG A 12 5.03 -6.01 4.48
N TRP A 13 6.19 -6.13 5.13
CA TRP A 13 7.22 -7.07 4.70
C TRP A 13 6.77 -8.51 4.98
N ASP A 14 6.70 -9.32 3.92
CA ASP A 14 6.56 -10.77 4.02
C ASP A 14 7.95 -11.41 4.03
N ASP A 15 8.34 -11.98 5.17
CA ASP A 15 9.65 -12.59 5.33
C ASP A 15 9.76 -13.97 4.67
N GLU A 16 8.64 -14.66 4.40
CA GLU A 16 8.65 -15.94 3.69
C GLU A 16 8.85 -15.72 2.20
N ALA A 17 8.11 -14.78 1.62
CA ALA A 17 8.16 -14.46 0.20
C ALA A 17 9.26 -13.45 -0.17
N LYS A 18 9.85 -12.76 0.81
CA LYS A 18 10.87 -11.70 0.62
C LYS A 18 10.38 -10.55 -0.26
N VAL A 19 9.12 -10.15 -0.07
CA VAL A 19 8.50 -9.04 -0.78
C VAL A 19 7.70 -8.18 0.19
N TRP A 20 7.51 -6.91 -0.17
CA TRP A 20 6.51 -6.05 0.41
C TRP A 20 5.16 -6.35 -0.21
N VAL A 21 4.12 -6.46 0.63
CA VAL A 21 2.73 -6.67 0.21
C VAL A 21 1.90 -5.47 0.64
N ALA A 22 1.27 -4.80 -0.33
CA ALA A 22 0.46 -3.60 -0.13
C ALA A 22 -1.04 -3.92 -0.16
N THR A 23 -1.76 -3.41 0.83
CA THR A 23 -3.22 -3.53 0.97
C THR A 23 -3.81 -2.21 1.48
N SER A 24 -5.10 -1.96 1.24
CA SER A 24 -5.79 -0.77 1.76
C SER A 24 -7.23 -1.11 2.15
N GLY A 25 -7.74 -0.42 3.17
CA GLY A 25 -9.16 -0.44 3.53
C GLY A 25 -9.95 0.72 2.92
N ASP A 26 -9.28 1.68 2.26
CA ASP A 26 -9.93 2.83 1.62
C ASP A 26 -10.31 2.54 0.16
N ILE A 27 -9.72 1.50 -0.45
CA ILE A 27 -10.01 1.08 -1.82
C ILE A 27 -10.08 -0.45 -1.90
N ASP A 28 -11.23 -0.95 -2.33
CA ASP A 28 -11.49 -2.38 -2.45
C ASP A 28 -10.66 -2.97 -3.59
N GLY A 29 -10.01 -4.11 -3.32
CA GLY A 29 -9.27 -4.88 -4.32
C GLY A 29 -7.77 -4.57 -4.43
N LEU A 30 -7.24 -3.61 -3.68
CA LEU A 30 -5.80 -3.33 -3.71
C LEU A 30 -5.00 -4.48 -3.07
N SER A 31 -4.23 -5.17 -3.91
CA SER A 31 -3.30 -6.22 -3.51
C SER A 31 -2.16 -6.28 -4.51
N VAL A 32 -1.02 -5.65 -4.19
CA VAL A 32 0.19 -5.65 -5.04
C VAL A 32 1.43 -5.92 -4.21
N GLU A 33 2.47 -6.47 -4.84
CA GLU A 33 3.72 -6.81 -4.18
C GLU A 33 4.97 -6.43 -4.99
N ALA A 34 6.09 -6.24 -4.29
CA ALA A 34 7.39 -5.99 -4.89
C ALA A 34 8.54 -6.25 -3.89
N GLU A 35 9.73 -6.50 -4.42
CA GLU A 35 10.94 -6.77 -3.61
C GLU A 35 11.39 -5.57 -2.76
N THR A 36 11.11 -4.34 -3.21
CA THR A 36 11.45 -3.11 -2.48
C THR A 36 10.30 -2.11 -2.48
N VAL A 37 10.30 -1.16 -1.54
CA VAL A 37 9.28 -0.11 -1.45
C VAL A 37 9.32 0.81 -2.67
N GLU A 38 10.52 1.07 -3.21
CA GLU A 38 10.73 1.90 -4.41
C GLU A 38 10.11 1.27 -5.66
N VAL A 39 10.09 -0.06 -5.75
CA VAL A 39 9.40 -0.79 -6.83
C VAL A 39 7.91 -0.97 -6.53
N LEU A 40 7.53 -0.98 -5.25
CA LEU A 40 6.15 -1.13 -4.82
C LEU A 40 5.30 0.12 -5.06
N GLU A 41 5.84 1.31 -4.76
CA GLU A 41 5.14 2.59 -4.89
C GLU A 41 4.49 2.80 -6.28
N PRO A 42 5.21 2.66 -7.40
CA PRO A 42 4.59 2.86 -8.72
C PRO A 42 3.55 1.77 -9.05
N LYS A 43 3.66 0.56 -8.48
CA LYS A 43 2.63 -0.48 -8.63
C LYS A 43 1.37 -0.15 -7.83
N ILE A 44 1.52 0.40 -6.63
CA ILE A 44 0.41 0.84 -5.78
C ILE A 44 -0.38 1.93 -6.50
N THR A 45 0.29 2.97 -6.99
CA THR A 45 -0.39 4.11 -7.60
C THR A 45 -1.08 3.73 -8.91
N ALA A 46 -0.45 2.89 -9.74
CA ALA A 46 -1.09 2.33 -10.94
C ALA A 46 -2.33 1.48 -10.60
N ALA A 47 -2.22 0.54 -9.65
CA ALA A 47 -3.34 -0.31 -9.27
C ALA A 47 -4.50 0.49 -8.63
N ILE A 48 -4.19 1.52 -7.83
CA ILE A 48 -5.21 2.42 -7.27
C ILE A 48 -5.97 3.15 -8.37
N ALA A 49 -5.28 3.65 -9.41
CA ALA A 49 -5.94 4.32 -10.52
C ALA A 49 -6.92 3.39 -11.23
N ASP A 50 -6.49 2.16 -11.55
CA ASP A 50 -7.35 1.15 -12.17
C ASP A 50 -8.55 0.81 -11.28
N LEU A 51 -8.35 0.65 -9.97
CA LEU A 51 -9.41 0.33 -9.03
C LEU A 51 -10.40 1.47 -8.82
N ILE A 52 -9.97 2.73 -8.91
CA ILE A 52 -10.88 3.90 -8.87
C ILE A 52 -11.86 3.83 -10.05
N GLU A 53 -11.36 3.53 -11.25
CA GLU A 53 -12.19 3.37 -12.44
C GLU A 53 -13.13 2.15 -12.31
N LEU A 54 -12.58 0.99 -11.96
CA LEU A 54 -13.33 -0.27 -11.83
C LEU A 54 -14.43 -0.21 -10.76
N ASN A 55 -14.19 0.49 -9.66
CA ASN A 55 -15.16 0.66 -8.58
C ASN A 55 -16.16 1.80 -8.85
N GLY A 56 -16.05 2.52 -9.97
CA GLY A 56 -16.96 3.62 -10.33
C GLY A 56 -16.88 4.81 -9.36
N ILE A 57 -15.71 5.04 -8.77
CA ILE A 57 -15.49 6.13 -7.82
C ILE A 57 -15.44 7.44 -8.61
N VAL A 58 -16.36 8.36 -8.29
CA VAL A 58 -16.43 9.69 -8.91
C VAL A 58 -15.91 10.75 -7.93
N SER A 59 -15.02 11.62 -8.41
CA SER A 59 -14.45 12.73 -7.65
C SER A 59 -14.20 13.92 -8.58
N ASP A 60 -14.39 15.14 -8.07
CA ASP A 60 -14.04 16.38 -8.79
C ASP A 60 -12.55 16.75 -8.63
N LEU A 61 -11.79 15.95 -7.86
CA LEU A 61 -10.36 16.15 -7.66
C LEU A 61 -9.56 15.56 -8.84
N SER A 62 -8.54 16.29 -9.30
CA SER A 62 -7.62 15.81 -10.34
C SER A 62 -6.60 14.79 -9.82
N GLU A 63 -6.32 14.83 -8.53
CA GLU A 63 -5.41 13.91 -7.83
C GLU A 63 -5.85 13.75 -6.37
N ILE A 64 -5.48 12.62 -5.77
CA ILE A 64 -5.65 12.39 -4.33
C ILE A 64 -4.32 11.92 -3.73
N PRO A 65 -3.97 12.38 -2.53
CA PRO A 65 -2.76 11.92 -1.85
C PRO A 65 -2.89 10.46 -1.43
N VAL A 66 -1.81 9.70 -1.66
CA VAL A 66 -1.66 8.30 -1.22
C VAL A 66 -0.57 8.26 -0.15
N TYR A 67 -0.94 7.82 1.06
CA TYR A 67 -0.02 7.61 2.17
C TYR A 67 0.37 6.15 2.24
N ILE A 68 1.64 5.84 1.95
CA ILE A 68 2.17 4.48 2.04
C ILE A 68 2.86 4.32 3.40
N MET A 69 2.29 3.47 4.24
CA MET A 69 2.80 3.15 5.58
C MET A 69 3.45 1.78 5.52
N THR A 70 4.78 1.72 5.70
CA THR A 70 5.55 0.48 5.69
C THR A 70 5.75 -0.06 7.09
N GLU A 71 5.56 -1.37 7.27
CA GLU A 71 5.82 -2.08 8.52
C GLU A 71 6.74 -3.28 8.27
N GLN A 72 7.87 -3.31 8.98
CA GLN A 72 8.80 -4.42 9.01
C GLN A 72 9.28 -4.67 10.44
N VAL A 73 9.26 -5.94 10.87
CA VAL A 73 9.74 -6.36 12.18
C VAL A 73 11.09 -7.04 12.02
N SER A 74 12.11 -6.49 12.66
CA SER A 74 13.44 -7.09 12.76
C SER A 74 13.71 -7.53 14.19
N ARG A 75 14.50 -8.61 14.36
CA ARG A 75 14.88 -9.13 15.67
C ARG A 75 16.37 -8.93 15.91
N VAL A 76 16.73 -8.56 17.13
CA VAL A 76 18.12 -8.41 17.58
C VAL A 76 18.35 -9.35 18.75
N ALA A 77 19.50 -10.04 18.77
CA ALA A 77 19.88 -10.89 19.88
C ALA A 77 20.22 -10.04 21.11
N ILE A 78 19.75 -10.46 22.28
CA ILE A 78 20.13 -9.84 23.56
C ILE A 78 21.46 -10.47 24.00
N PRO A 79 22.55 -9.70 24.14
CA PRO A 79 23.81 -10.25 24.62
C PRO A 79 23.66 -10.71 26.08
N GLN A 80 24.12 -11.93 26.38
CA GLN A 80 24.22 -12.44 27.75
C GLN A 80 25.69 -12.36 28.16
N HIS A 81 25.96 -11.75 29.32
CA HIS A 81 27.29 -11.69 29.95
C HIS A 81 27.53 -12.94 30.81
#